data_AF-A0A5N9G361-F1
#
_entry.id   AF-A0A5N9G361-F1
#
_cell.length_a   1.000
_cell.length_b   1.000
_cell.length_c   1.000
_cell.angle_alpha   90.00
_cell.angle_beta   90.00
_cell.angle_gamma   90.00
#
_symmetry.space_group_name_H-M   'P 1'
#
loop_
_entity.id
_entity.type
_entity.pdbx_description
1 polymer ?
#
loop_
_entity_poly.entity_id
_entity_poly.type
_entity_poly.pdbx_seq_one_letter_code
_entity_poly.pdbx_strand_id
1 'polypeptide(L)'
;MAIWSGETIGQRIERLREGCGLTQFELGERVDLSEHVIYRIEKDRVRIENSRDMLERLAVVLGVSADYILRGETSAERQTMALIDDKLMRGECTAEQAERLKEMGTAEMRRRSNVRVPLSHFEIDVMLEAVRERRPR
;
A
#
# COMPACT_ATOMS: atom_id res chain seq x y z
N MET A 1 -31.86 1.22 5.60
CA MET A 1 -31.00 0.25 4.89
C MET A 1 -29.68 0.94 4.61
N ALA A 2 -28.58 0.51 5.21
CA ALA A 2 -27.28 1.13 4.98
C ALA A 2 -26.37 0.11 4.30
N ILE A 3 -25.90 0.46 3.11
CA ILE A 3 -24.93 -0.28 2.32
C ILE A 3 -23.56 -0.06 3.00
N TRP A 4 -23.09 -0.99 3.83
CA TRP A 4 -21.77 -0.94 4.45
C TRP A 4 -21.01 -2.21 4.11
N SER A 5 -20.25 -2.14 3.01
CA SER A 5 -19.30 -3.19 2.60
C SER A 5 -17.96 -2.54 2.25
N GLY A 6 -17.44 -1.67 3.13
CA GLY A 6 -16.15 -1.00 2.94
C GLY A 6 -15.45 -0.70 4.25
N GLU A 7 -14.16 -1.05 4.33
CA GLU A 7 -13.24 -0.71 5.42
C GLU A 7 -13.08 0.82 5.55
N THR A 8 -13.22 1.36 6.77
CA THR A 8 -13.01 2.80 7.06
C THR A 8 -11.52 3.18 6.99
N ILE A 9 -11.22 4.48 7.04
CA ILE A 9 -9.83 4.96 7.07
C ILE A 9 -9.14 4.50 8.36
N GLY A 10 -9.80 4.64 9.51
CA GLY A 10 -9.28 4.19 10.79
C GLY A 10 -8.98 2.69 10.81
N GLN A 11 -9.92 1.87 10.35
CA GLN A 11 -9.74 0.41 10.24
C GLN A 11 -8.58 0.04 9.30
N ARG A 12 -8.41 0.78 8.20
CA ARG A 12 -7.31 0.56 7.26
C ARG A 12 -5.95 0.86 7.90
N ILE A 13 -5.85 1.94 8.67
CA ILE A 13 -4.62 2.30 9.39
C ILE A 13 -4.30 1.25 10.45
N GLU A 14 -5.30 0.81 11.23
CA GLU A 14 -5.16 -0.25 12.23
C GLU A 14 -4.59 -1.52 11.59
N ARG A 15 -5.18 -1.96 10.47
CA ARG A 15 -4.70 -3.13 9.72
C ARG A 15 -3.29 -2.96 9.15
N LEU A 16 -2.98 -1.79 8.58
CA LEU A 16 -1.63 -1.52 8.04
C LEU A 16 -0.58 -1.52 9.16
N ARG A 17 -0.90 -0.89 10.30
CA ARG A 17 -0.04 -0.87 11.49
C ARG A 17 0.26 -2.30 11.96
N GLU A 18 -0.76 -3.14 12.07
CA GLU A 18 -0.61 -4.54 12.47
C GLU A 18 0.17 -5.35 11.44
N GLY A 19 -0.02 -5.09 10.14
CA GLY A 19 0.77 -5.68 9.06
C GLY A 19 2.26 -5.30 9.12
N CYS A 20 2.59 -4.13 9.67
CA CYS A 20 3.96 -3.71 9.96
C CYS A 20 4.49 -4.24 11.31
N GLY A 21 3.69 -4.98 12.09
CA GLY A 21 4.07 -5.50 13.40
C GLY A 21 4.23 -4.44 14.49
N LEU A 22 3.55 -3.29 14.38
CA LEU A 22 3.69 -2.16 15.30
C LEU A 22 2.55 -2.10 16.30
N THR A 23 2.85 -1.70 17.54
CA THR A 23 1.86 -1.23 18.52
C THR A 23 1.40 0.20 18.18
N GLN A 24 0.26 0.63 18.75
CA GLN A 24 -0.22 2.01 18.60
C GLN A 24 0.79 3.03 19.13
N PHE A 25 1.46 2.70 20.24
CA PHE A 25 2.55 3.50 20.80
C PHE A 25 3.72 3.65 19.81
N GLU A 26 4.21 2.55 19.24
CA GLU A 26 5.34 2.59 18.30
C GLU A 26 5.01 3.31 17.00
N LEU A 27 3.77 3.18 16.49
CA LEU A 27 3.34 3.99 15.35
C LEU A 27 3.35 5.46 15.73
N GLY A 28 2.79 5.81 16.89
CA GLY A 28 2.75 7.17 17.42
C GLY A 28 4.13 7.82 17.48
N GLU A 29 5.12 7.14 18.08
CA GLU A 29 6.51 7.60 18.14
C GLU A 29 7.09 7.89 16.75
N ARG A 30 6.83 7.02 15.76
CA ARG A 30 7.34 7.19 14.39
C ARG A 30 6.68 8.34 13.63
N VAL A 31 5.43 8.67 13.95
CA VAL A 31 4.69 9.79 13.35
C VAL A 31 4.53 10.98 14.31
N ASP A 32 5.33 11.09 15.37
CA ASP A 32 5.29 12.17 16.39
C ASP A 32 3.85 12.50 16.83
N LEU A 33 3.08 11.46 17.13
CA LEU A 33 1.73 11.53 17.70
C LEU A 33 1.70 10.69 18.97
N SER A 34 0.85 11.08 19.92
CA SER A 34 0.63 10.22 21.08
C SER A 34 -0.16 8.97 20.71
N GLU A 35 0.06 7.89 21.46
CA GLU A 35 -0.72 6.64 21.35
C GLU A 35 -2.23 6.91 21.36
N HIS A 36 -2.69 7.81 22.22
CA HIS A 36 -4.10 8.19 22.30
C HIS A 36 -4.62 8.84 21.00
N VAL A 37 -3.79 9.61 20.29
CA VAL A 37 -4.16 10.16 18.98
C VAL A 37 -4.25 9.04 17.94
N ILE A 38 -3.30 8.10 17.92
CA ILE A 38 -3.36 6.92 17.04
C ILE A 38 -4.64 6.11 17.28
N TYR A 39 -4.95 5.80 18.55
CA TYR A 39 -6.21 5.14 18.91
C TYR A 39 -7.43 5.88 18.36
N ARG A 40 -7.47 7.21 18.53
CA ARG A 40 -8.59 8.02 18.02
C ARG A 40 -8.66 8.03 16.49
N ILE A 41 -7.53 8.00 15.79
CA ILE A 41 -7.48 7.86 14.32
C ILE A 41 -8.08 6.50 13.93
N GLU A 42 -7.62 5.41 14.55
CA GLU A 42 -8.07 4.04 14.23
C GLU A 42 -9.56 3.82 14.52
N LYS A 43 -10.16 4.62 15.40
CA LYS A 43 -11.60 4.60 15.69
C LYS A 43 -12.39 5.70 14.97
N ASP A 44 -11.84 6.28 13.91
CA ASP A 44 -12.45 7.33 13.06
C ASP A 44 -12.93 8.56 13.87
N ARG A 45 -12.26 8.85 15.00
CA ARG A 45 -12.52 10.00 15.88
C ARG A 45 -11.65 11.22 15.57
N VAL A 46 -10.75 11.10 14.59
CA VAL A 46 -9.92 12.17 14.04
C VAL A 46 -10.09 12.16 12.53
N ARG A 47 -10.36 13.34 11.96
CA ARG A 47 -10.52 13.55 10.52
C ARG A 47 -9.16 13.78 9.88
N ILE A 48 -8.41 12.69 9.65
CA ILE A 48 -7.05 12.79 9.10
C ILE A 48 -7.04 13.32 7.66
N GLU A 49 -8.15 13.19 6.93
CA GLU A 49 -8.32 13.70 5.56
C GLU A 49 -8.10 15.21 5.43
N ASN A 50 -8.16 15.95 6.55
CA ASN A 50 -7.94 17.40 6.58
C ASN A 50 -6.47 17.78 6.86
N SER A 51 -5.58 16.83 7.14
CA SER A 51 -4.18 17.09 7.47
C SER A 51 -3.24 16.37 6.50
N ARG A 52 -2.74 17.13 5.51
CA ARG A 52 -1.76 16.62 4.54
C ARG A 52 -0.49 16.11 5.22
N ASP A 53 0.02 16.85 6.20
CA ASP A 53 1.22 16.48 6.95
C ASP A 53 1.07 15.12 7.66
N MET A 54 -0.03 14.94 8.40
CA MET A 54 -0.30 13.70 9.10
C MET A 54 -0.43 12.51 8.13
N LEU A 55 -1.13 12.71 7.01
CA LEU A 55 -1.27 11.70 5.96
C LEU A 55 0.07 11.30 5.34
N GLU A 56 0.94 12.26 5.03
CA GLU A 56 2.26 11.99 4.45
C GLU A 56 3.14 11.18 5.40
N ARG A 57 3.12 11.53 6.69
CA ARG A 57 3.91 10.83 7.71
C ARG A 57 3.42 9.40 7.93
N LEU A 58 2.11 9.21 8.01
CA LEU A 58 1.51 7.88 8.09
C LEU A 58 1.82 7.04 6.84
N ALA A 59 1.69 7.63 5.65
CA ALA A 59 2.01 6.97 4.38
C ALA A 59 3.45 6.46 4.34
N VAL A 60 4.42 7.29 4.76
CA VAL A 60 5.83 6.92 4.82
C VAL A 60 6.07 5.77 5.80
N VAL A 61 5.55 5.86 7.03
CA VAL A 61 5.80 4.84 8.07
C VAL A 61 5.10 3.52 7.77
N LEU A 62 3.91 3.57 7.17
CA LEU A 62 3.12 2.38 6.81
C LEU A 62 3.48 1.81 5.42
N GLY A 63 4.38 2.47 4.67
CA GLY A 63 4.86 1.98 3.38
C GLY A 63 3.80 1.99 2.26
N VAL A 64 2.81 2.88 2.34
CA VAL A 64 1.71 2.99 1.36
C VAL A 64 1.54 4.43 0.87
N SER A 65 0.71 4.66 -0.15
CA SER A 65 0.35 6.03 -0.55
C SER A 65 -0.70 6.64 0.37
N ALA A 66 -0.70 7.97 0.50
CA ALA A 66 -1.78 8.71 1.15
C ALA A 66 -3.15 8.44 0.50
N ASP A 67 -3.18 8.28 -0.83
CA ASP A 67 -4.39 7.89 -1.56
C ASP A 67 -4.92 6.52 -1.16
N TYR A 68 -4.04 5.54 -0.91
CA TYR A 68 -4.46 4.23 -0.41
C TYR A 68 -5.06 4.34 0.99
N ILE A 69 -4.46 5.14 1.88
CA ILE A 69 -5.01 5.40 3.22
C ILE A 69 -6.44 5.96 3.11
N LEU A 70 -6.66 6.93 2.22
CA LEU A 70 -7.94 7.62 2.07
C LEU A 70 -9.01 6.81 1.33
N ARG A 71 -8.63 6.06 0.29
CA ARG A 71 -9.58 5.49 -0.71
C ARG A 71 -9.58 3.97 -0.76
N GLY A 72 -8.58 3.32 -0.18
CA GLY A 72 -8.49 1.86 -0.15
C GLY A 72 -8.24 1.18 -1.48
N GLU A 73 -8.67 -0.10 -1.57
CA GLU A 73 -8.31 -1.11 -2.57
C GLU A 73 -8.31 -0.66 -4.04
N THR A 74 -9.15 0.30 -4.41
CA THR A 74 -9.14 0.91 -5.75
C THR A 74 -7.77 1.53 -6.11
N SER A 75 -6.94 1.85 -5.11
CA SER A 75 -5.60 2.41 -5.26
C SER A 75 -4.51 1.34 -5.34
N ALA A 76 -4.58 0.19 -4.68
CA ALA A 76 -3.41 -0.71 -4.60
C ALA A 76 -3.06 -1.37 -5.95
N GLU A 77 -4.06 -1.93 -6.63
CA GLU A 77 -3.88 -2.50 -7.96
C GLU A 77 -3.53 -1.40 -8.97
N ARG A 78 -4.21 -0.25 -8.91
CA ARG A 78 -3.89 0.91 -9.78
C ARG A 78 -2.50 1.48 -9.52
N GLN A 79 -2.04 1.51 -8.27
CA GLN A 79 -0.73 2.01 -7.89
C GLN A 79 0.35 1.05 -8.34
N THR A 80 0.16 -0.26 -8.12
CA THR A 80 1.05 -1.29 -8.67
C THR A 80 1.11 -1.18 -10.20
N MET A 81 -0.03 -1.03 -10.86
CA MET A 81 -0.12 -0.85 -12.31
C MET A 81 0.61 0.42 -12.77
N ALA A 82 0.39 1.54 -12.07
CA ALA A 82 1.00 2.82 -12.38
C ALA A 82 2.53 2.79 -12.21
N LEU A 83 3.04 2.08 -11.20
CA LEU A 83 4.49 1.90 -11.02
C LEU A 83 5.10 1.05 -12.13
N ILE A 84 4.40 -0.02 -12.56
CA ILE A 84 4.84 -0.84 -13.70
C ILE A 84 4.81 -0.02 -14.99
N ASP A 85 3.76 0.77 -15.21
CA ASP A 85 3.62 1.63 -16.39
C ASP A 85 4.69 2.73 -16.40
N ASP A 86 4.99 3.34 -15.26
CA ASP A 86 6.07 4.33 -15.12
C ASP A 86 7.45 3.74 -15.47
N LYS A 87 7.75 2.51 -15.03
CA LYS A 87 8.98 1.80 -15.41
C LYS A 87 9.04 1.46 -16.89
N LEU A 88 7.91 1.07 -17.49
CA LEU A 88 7.81 0.84 -18.94
C LEU A 88 8.08 2.14 -19.72
N MET A 89 7.49 3.26 -19.29
CA MET A 89 7.67 4.57 -19.92
C MET A 89 9.12 5.08 -19.81
N ARG A 90 9.82 4.73 -18.72
CA ARG A 90 11.24 5.04 -18.53
C ARG A 90 12.19 4.10 -19.28
N GLY A 91 11.68 3.05 -19.93
CA GLY A 91 12.49 2.05 -20.62
C GLY A 91 13.25 1.11 -19.68
N GLU A 92 12.88 1.06 -18.40
CA GLU A 92 13.47 0.16 -17.41
C GLU A 92 12.99 -1.30 -17.61
N CYS A 93 11.86 -1.48 -18.31
CA CYS A 93 11.34 -2.80 -18.69
C CYS A 93 10.74 -2.78 -20.10
N THR A 94 10.68 -3.96 -20.72
CA THR A 94 9.99 -4.17 -22.00
C THR A 94 8.49 -4.35 -21.79
N ALA A 95 7.69 -4.18 -22.85
CA ALA A 95 6.24 -4.42 -22.80
C ALA A 95 5.88 -5.84 -22.33
N GLU A 96 6.62 -6.86 -22.78
CA GLU A 96 6.42 -8.25 -22.36
C GLU A 96 6.74 -8.45 -20.87
N GLN A 97 7.80 -7.80 -20.37
CA GLN A 97 8.14 -7.84 -18.95
C GLN A 97 7.08 -7.14 -18.09
N ALA A 98 6.59 -5.98 -18.54
CA ALA A 98 5.53 -5.26 -17.86
C ALA A 98 4.24 -6.10 -17.79
N GLU A 99 3.85 -6.78 -18.86
CA GLU A 99 2.67 -7.65 -18.88
C GLU A 99 2.80 -8.82 -17.88
N ARG A 100 3.94 -9.50 -17.88
CA ARG A 100 4.24 -10.56 -16.89
C ARG A 100 4.22 -10.05 -15.46
N LEU A 101 4.74 -8.85 -15.20
CA LEU A 101 4.68 -8.24 -13.86
C LEU A 101 3.25 -7.93 -13.43
N LYS A 102 2.38 -7.49 -14.34
CA LYS A 102 0.96 -7.23 -14.04
C LYS A 102 0.24 -8.52 -13.65
N GLU A 103 0.53 -9.61 -14.35
CA GLU A 103 0.03 -10.95 -14.01
C GLU A 103 0.60 -11.49 -12.68
N MET A 104 1.91 -11.35 -12.48
CA MET A 104 2.56 -11.82 -11.25
C MET A 104 2.16 -10.97 -10.04
N GLY A 105 2.02 -9.65 -10.19
CA GLY A 105 1.64 -8.75 -9.11
C GLY A 105 0.22 -9.02 -8.62
N THR A 106 -0.71 -9.32 -9.53
CA THR A 106 -2.08 -9.74 -9.17
C THR A 106 -2.12 -11.11 -8.48
N ALA A 107 -1.27 -12.06 -8.89
CA ALA A 107 -1.16 -13.36 -8.25
C ALA A 107 -0.48 -13.30 -6.87
N GLU A 108 0.57 -12.48 -6.72
CA GLU A 108 1.31 -12.30 -5.46
C GLU A 108 0.48 -11.55 -4.42
N MET A 109 -0.27 -10.52 -4.83
CA MET A 109 -1.25 -9.82 -3.98
C MET A 109 -2.34 -10.74 -3.42
N ARG A 110 -2.67 -11.84 -4.11
CA ARG A 110 -3.62 -12.85 -3.62
C ARG A 110 -2.99 -13.86 -2.65
N ARG A 111 -1.67 -14.06 -2.70
CA ARG A 111 -0.96 -15.06 -1.89
C ARG A 111 -0.55 -14.53 -0.52
N ARG A 112 -0.27 -13.24 -0.39
CA ARG A 112 0.21 -12.60 0.85
C ARG A 112 -0.91 -12.34 1.89
N SER A 113 -1.75 -13.34 2.12
CA SER A 113 -2.91 -13.33 3.03
C SER A 113 -4.14 -12.60 2.44
N ASN A 114 -5.29 -12.78 3.10
CA ASN A 114 -6.65 -12.42 2.66
C ASN A 114 -6.90 -10.90 2.48
N VAL A 115 -5.85 -10.11 2.30
CA VAL A 115 -5.80 -8.65 2.31
C VAL A 115 -4.89 -8.18 1.19
N ARG A 116 -5.42 -7.38 0.25
CA ARG A 116 -4.63 -6.78 -0.84
C ARG A 116 -3.84 -5.57 -0.36
N VAL A 117 -2.52 -5.67 -0.41
CA VAL A 117 -1.55 -4.57 -0.20
C VAL A 117 -0.80 -4.27 -1.50
N PRO A 118 -0.58 -2.99 -1.87
CA PRO A 118 0.17 -2.65 -3.06
C PRO A 118 1.62 -3.12 -2.96
N LEU A 119 2.21 -3.55 -4.07
CA LEU A 119 3.63 -3.86 -4.11
C LEU A 119 4.45 -2.56 -4.00
N SER A 120 5.47 -2.60 -3.15
CA SER A 120 6.45 -1.52 -3.04
C SER A 120 7.35 -1.47 -4.29
N HIS A 121 8.04 -0.34 -4.49
CA HIS A 121 9.03 -0.20 -5.57
C HIS A 121 10.10 -1.29 -5.51
N PHE A 122 10.60 -1.57 -4.31
CA PHE A 122 11.60 -2.60 -4.07
C PHE A 122 11.11 -3.98 -4.50
N GLU A 123 9.85 -4.32 -4.21
CA GLU A 123 9.29 -5.61 -4.58
C GLU A 123 9.07 -5.73 -6.09
N ILE A 124 8.67 -4.64 -6.75
CA ILE A 124 8.58 -4.58 -8.21
C ILE A 124 9.96 -4.76 -8.84
N ASP A 125 11.01 -4.17 -8.27
CA ASP A 125 12.38 -4.32 -8.75
C ASP A 125 12.89 -5.76 -8.61
N VAL A 126 12.65 -6.39 -7.45
CA VAL A 126 12.97 -7.81 -7.25
C VAL A 126 12.23 -8.70 -8.25
N MET A 127 10.96 -8.42 -8.51
CA MET A 127 10.17 -9.15 -9.50
C MET A 127 10.69 -8.91 -10.93
N LEU A 128 11.12 -7.69 -11.27
CA LEU A 128 11.73 -7.38 -12.56
C LEU A 128 12.97 -8.22 -12.81
N GLU A 129 13.85 -8.35 -11.82
CA GLU A 129 15.03 -9.22 -11.92
C GLU A 129 14.63 -10.69 -12.13
N ALA A 130 13.65 -11.19 -11.38
CA ALA A 130 13.15 -12.56 -11.54
C ALA A 130 12.55 -12.81 -12.95
N VAL A 131 11.90 -11.80 -13.54
CA VAL A 131 11.37 -11.88 -14.91
C VAL A 131 12.49 -11.79 -15.96
N ARG A 132 13.55 -11.00 -15.70
CA ARG A 132 14.74 -10.87 -16.57
C ARG A 132 15.55 -12.18 -16.64
N GLU A 133 15.71 -12.88 -15.51
CA GLU A 133 16.51 -14.10 -15.42
C GLU A 133 15.82 -15.34 -16.00
N ARG A 134 14.49 -15.35 -16.07
CA ARG A 134 13.73 -16.40 -16.76
C ARG A 134 13.76 -16.18 -18.28
N ARG A 135 14.91 -16.41 -18.90
CA ARG A 135 14.96 -16.64 -20.35
C ARG A 135 14.04 -17.83 -20.68
N PRO A 136 13.11 -17.70 -21.63
CA PRO A 136 12.40 -18.87 -22.14
C PRO A 136 13.45 -19.86 -22.68
N ARG A 137 13.28 -21.14 -22.34
CA ARG A 137 13.99 -22.24 -23.00
C ARG A 137 13.45 -22.45 -24.40
#